data_AF-A0A8H3SPX1-F1
#
_entry.id   AF-A0A8H3SPX1-F1
#
_cell.length_a   1.000
_cell.length_b   1.000
_cell.length_c   1.000
_cell.angle_alpha   90.00
_cell.angle_beta   90.00
_cell.angle_gamma   90.00
#
_symmetry.space_group_name_H-M   'P 1'
#
loop_
_entity.id
_entity.type
_entity.pdbx_description
1 polymer ?
#
loop_
_entity_poly.entity_id
_entity_poly.type
_entity_poly.pdbx_seq_one_letter_code
_entity_poly.pdbx_strand_id
1 'polypeptide(L)'
;MAAKRVVVAGGNGFLGSRICKSAVARGWEVTSLSRSGEPRWDTVTGSLSRPSWASSVEWAKADMLKPETYKPFLNGANAVVHSMGILLEADYKGVVQGREPILSGLQKAFAASKPGSQDPLQRREGEPLQVKERNGQFTYELMNRDSAVALAQETLNEHVPTFLYISAASGAPVLPSRYITTKREAESIIAAKLPELRSVFVRAPFMYDESRKFTLPIALGGFVGSQVNALLGNRLDFLGSMVTKPFQVDTVGEAVMEALDDESVRGALGVEKIEALATKAWRKSML
;
A
#
# COMPACT_ATOMS: atom_id res chain seq x y z
N MET A 1 23.36 13.68 -14.13
CA MET A 1 22.28 14.03 -13.19
C MET A 1 22.42 13.13 -11.97
N ALA A 2 22.16 13.63 -10.76
CA ALA A 2 22.11 12.77 -9.58
C ALA A 2 21.01 11.72 -9.75
N ALA A 3 21.23 10.51 -9.22
CA ALA A 3 20.22 9.45 -9.24
C ALA A 3 18.98 9.91 -8.44
N LYS A 4 17.78 9.62 -8.95
CA LYS A 4 16.55 9.89 -8.19
C LYS A 4 16.49 8.97 -6.98
N ARG A 5 15.94 9.44 -5.86
CA ARG A 5 15.80 8.70 -4.62
C ARG A 5 14.34 8.48 -4.24
N VAL A 6 13.98 7.26 -3.88
CA VAL A 6 12.65 6.90 -3.39
C VAL A 6 12.71 6.22 -2.03
N VAL A 7 11.80 6.61 -1.15
CA VAL A 7 11.62 6.00 0.17
C VAL A 7 10.30 5.22 0.17
N VAL A 8 10.33 3.93 0.53
CA VAL A 8 9.16 3.05 0.51
C VAL A 8 8.81 2.60 1.92
N ALA A 9 7.79 3.21 2.51
CA ALA A 9 7.19 2.76 3.77
C ALA A 9 6.40 1.46 3.53
N GLY A 10 6.81 0.39 4.20
CA GLY A 10 6.34 -0.98 3.95
C GLY A 10 7.08 -1.68 2.80
N GLY A 11 8.27 -1.21 2.42
CA GLY A 11 9.07 -1.76 1.31
C GLY A 11 9.47 -3.24 1.46
N ASN A 12 9.39 -3.81 2.67
CA ASN A 12 9.63 -5.24 2.89
C ASN A 12 8.37 -6.11 2.76
N GLY A 13 7.24 -5.51 2.38
CA GLY A 13 5.96 -6.20 2.20
C GLY A 13 5.79 -6.80 0.80
N PHE A 14 4.58 -7.29 0.54
CA PHE A 14 4.21 -7.94 -0.73
C PHE A 14 4.45 -7.04 -1.94
N LEU A 15 3.76 -5.90 -1.97
CA LEU A 15 3.86 -4.93 -3.04
C LEU A 15 5.09 -4.04 -2.85
N GLY A 16 5.38 -3.61 -1.61
CA GLY A 16 6.51 -2.73 -1.31
C GLY A 16 7.83 -3.26 -1.88
N SER A 17 8.07 -4.56 -1.77
CA SER A 17 9.30 -5.18 -2.30
C SER A 17 9.39 -5.13 -3.82
N ARG A 18 8.26 -5.21 -4.53
CA ARG A 18 8.19 -5.09 -5.99
C ARG A 18 8.34 -3.65 -6.45
N ILE A 19 7.89 -2.69 -5.65
CA ILE A 19 8.17 -1.27 -5.86
C ILE A 19 9.69 -1.03 -5.71
N CYS A 20 10.32 -1.55 -4.64
CA CYS A 20 11.77 -1.45 -4.46
C CYS A 20 12.56 -2.09 -5.62
N LYS A 21 12.19 -3.32 -6.02
CA LYS A 21 12.78 -4.02 -7.18
C LYS A 21 12.67 -3.18 -8.46
N SER A 22 11.48 -2.64 -8.74
CA SER A 22 11.21 -1.80 -9.92
C SER A 22 12.02 -0.50 -9.88
N ALA A 23 12.16 0.13 -8.70
CA ALA A 23 12.96 1.34 -8.53
C ALA A 23 14.45 1.09 -8.77
N VAL A 24 15.01 0.00 -8.22
CA VAL A 24 16.40 -0.43 -8.48
C VAL A 24 16.64 -0.65 -9.97
N ALA A 25 15.71 -1.31 -10.67
CA ALA A 25 15.81 -1.55 -12.11
C ALA A 25 15.83 -0.25 -12.95
N ARG A 26 15.29 0.85 -12.41
CA ARG A 26 15.34 2.19 -13.03
C ARG A 26 16.57 3.02 -12.61
N GLY A 27 17.48 2.44 -11.83
CA GLY A 27 18.67 3.15 -11.33
C GLY A 27 18.36 4.20 -10.25
N TRP A 28 17.22 4.09 -9.57
CA TRP A 28 16.91 4.94 -8.42
C TRP A 28 17.63 4.44 -7.18
N GLU A 29 18.03 5.36 -6.30
CA GLU A 29 18.41 5.04 -4.93
C GLU A 29 17.16 4.70 -4.12
N VAL A 30 17.21 3.57 -3.39
CA VAL A 30 16.02 3.03 -2.73
C VAL A 30 16.28 2.81 -1.24
N THR A 31 15.48 3.47 -0.40
CA THR A 31 15.39 3.15 1.03
C THR A 31 14.03 2.50 1.32
N SER A 32 14.04 1.26 1.81
CA SER A 32 12.85 0.59 2.33
C SER A 32 12.76 0.79 3.84
N LEU A 33 11.61 1.26 4.31
CA LEU A 33 11.32 1.44 5.73
C LEU A 33 10.33 0.38 6.23
N SER A 34 10.69 -0.33 7.29
CA SER A 34 9.78 -1.24 7.98
C SER A 34 10.22 -1.51 9.41
N ARG A 35 9.33 -2.05 10.24
CA ARG A 35 9.67 -2.37 11.64
C ARG A 35 10.74 -3.45 11.78
N SER A 36 10.87 -4.35 10.79
CA SER A 36 11.83 -5.45 10.82
C SER A 36 13.07 -5.20 9.96
N GLY A 37 13.10 -4.16 9.14
CA GLY A 37 14.15 -3.93 8.15
C GLY A 37 13.98 -4.86 6.95
N GLU A 38 15.04 -5.60 6.63
CA GLU A 38 15.06 -6.51 5.48
C GLU A 38 13.96 -7.58 5.57
N PRO A 39 13.27 -7.91 4.46
CA PRO A 39 12.25 -8.95 4.45
C PRO A 39 12.82 -10.35 4.68
N ARG A 40 11.94 -11.26 5.10
CA ARG A 40 12.18 -12.69 4.94
C ARG A 40 11.85 -13.09 3.51
N TRP A 41 12.87 -13.47 2.74
CA TRP A 41 12.76 -13.68 1.29
C TRP A 41 11.76 -14.77 0.90
N ASP A 42 11.63 -15.83 1.68
CA ASP A 42 10.64 -16.90 1.48
C ASP A 42 9.21 -16.35 1.44
N THR A 43 8.92 -15.31 2.22
CA THR A 43 7.57 -14.70 2.30
C THR A 43 7.25 -13.70 1.19
N VAL A 44 8.27 -13.27 0.43
CA VAL A 44 8.19 -12.16 -0.53
C VAL A 44 8.52 -12.59 -1.96
N THR A 45 9.47 -13.50 -2.14
CA THR A 45 9.88 -14.03 -3.44
C THR A 45 9.53 -15.52 -3.58
N GLY A 46 9.08 -16.18 -2.52
CA GLY A 46 8.86 -17.62 -2.52
C GLY A 46 10.15 -18.44 -2.52
N SER A 47 11.31 -17.79 -2.40
CA SER A 47 12.64 -18.40 -2.33
C SER A 47 13.36 -17.98 -1.06
N LEU A 48 14.12 -18.90 -0.47
CA LEU A 48 15.03 -18.59 0.65
C LEU A 48 16.23 -17.73 0.20
N SER A 49 16.57 -17.76 -1.09
CA SER A 49 17.69 -16.98 -1.61
C SER A 49 17.36 -15.49 -1.69
N ARG A 50 18.26 -14.67 -1.14
CA ARG A 50 18.23 -13.22 -1.31
C ARG A 50 18.47 -12.88 -2.80
N PRO A 51 17.57 -12.13 -3.44
CA PRO A 51 17.76 -11.75 -4.84
C PRO A 51 18.84 -10.67 -4.98
N SER A 52 19.56 -10.65 -6.10
CA SER A 52 20.70 -9.75 -6.34
C SER A 52 20.34 -8.27 -6.23
N TRP A 53 19.19 -7.85 -6.76
CA TRP A 53 18.72 -6.46 -6.69
C TRP A 53 18.52 -5.95 -5.26
N ALA A 54 18.31 -6.84 -4.29
CA ALA A 54 18.09 -6.45 -2.90
C ALA A 54 19.35 -5.90 -2.22
N SER A 55 20.54 -6.12 -2.80
CA SER A 55 21.78 -5.51 -2.35
C SER A 55 21.86 -4.01 -2.67
N SER A 56 21.04 -3.54 -3.62
CA SER A 56 20.93 -2.13 -4.02
C SER A 56 19.82 -1.38 -3.27
N VAL A 57 19.25 -1.99 -2.24
CA VAL A 57 18.20 -1.38 -1.40
C VAL A 57 18.74 -1.24 0.01
N GLU A 58 18.61 -0.04 0.57
CA GLU A 58 18.82 0.19 2.00
C GLU A 58 17.59 -0.28 2.78
N TRP A 59 17.74 -1.33 3.59
CA TRP A 59 16.66 -1.90 4.39
C TRP A 59 16.67 -1.36 5.83
N ALA A 60 16.09 -0.19 6.02
CA ALA A 60 16.09 0.50 7.31
C ALA A 60 14.97 0.03 8.25
N LYS A 61 15.32 -0.17 9.53
CA LYS A 61 14.37 -0.42 10.62
C LYS A 61 13.75 0.90 11.07
N ALA A 62 12.44 1.04 10.88
CA ALA A 62 11.69 2.21 11.28
C ALA A 62 10.24 1.86 11.65
N ASP A 63 9.64 2.65 12.53
CA ASP A 63 8.25 2.53 12.94
C ASP A 63 7.47 3.73 12.40
N MET A 64 6.51 3.49 11.50
CA MET A 64 5.74 4.57 10.87
C MET A 64 4.81 5.31 11.83
N LEU A 65 4.63 4.81 13.05
CA LEU A 65 3.96 5.55 14.12
C LEU A 65 4.89 6.52 14.85
N LYS A 66 6.20 6.49 14.56
CA LYS A 66 7.25 7.22 15.27
C LYS A 66 8.13 8.00 14.28
N PRO A 67 7.77 9.25 13.93
CA PRO A 67 8.49 10.07 12.97
C PRO A 67 10.00 10.13 13.17
N GLU A 68 10.47 10.19 14.40
CA GLU A 68 11.89 10.22 14.75
C GLU A 68 12.68 9.03 14.16
N THR A 69 12.01 7.91 13.91
CA THR A 69 12.65 6.70 13.37
C THR A 69 12.73 6.69 11.84
N TYR A 70 11.99 7.54 11.13
CA TYR A 70 11.94 7.53 9.66
C TYR A 70 12.23 8.86 8.98
N LYS A 71 11.99 10.00 9.64
CA LYS A 71 12.22 11.34 9.07
C LYS A 71 13.63 11.54 8.49
N PRO A 72 14.71 11.07 9.14
CA PRO A 72 16.05 11.22 8.58
C PRO A 72 16.21 10.61 7.18
N PHE A 73 15.43 9.58 6.85
CA PHE A 73 15.47 8.95 5.53
C PHE A 73 14.70 9.74 4.46
N LEU A 74 13.83 10.69 4.82
CA LEU A 74 13.05 11.47 3.86
C LEU A 74 13.89 12.59 3.22
N ASN A 75 14.93 13.07 3.91
CA ASN A 75 15.76 14.17 3.45
C ASN A 75 16.37 13.87 2.06
N GLY A 76 16.18 14.78 1.11
CA GLY A 76 16.69 14.64 -0.26
C GLY A 76 16.00 13.56 -1.10
N ALA A 77 14.92 12.94 -0.61
CA ALA A 77 14.12 12.02 -1.42
C ALA A 77 13.34 12.79 -2.49
N ASN A 78 13.19 12.19 -3.67
CA ASN A 78 12.32 12.72 -4.73
C ASN A 78 10.88 12.22 -4.59
N ALA A 79 10.69 11.06 -3.97
CA ALA A 79 9.37 10.51 -3.74
C ALA A 79 9.31 9.67 -2.46
N VAL A 80 8.16 9.70 -1.80
CA VAL A 80 7.81 8.82 -0.69
C VAL A 80 6.60 7.98 -1.08
N VAL A 81 6.70 6.66 -0.87
CA VAL A 81 5.62 5.71 -1.13
C VAL A 81 5.15 5.12 0.18
N HIS A 82 3.85 5.22 0.46
CA HIS A 82 3.18 4.50 1.53
C HIS A 82 2.48 3.27 0.97
N SER A 83 3.09 2.10 1.18
CA SER A 83 2.59 0.79 0.73
C SER A 83 2.10 -0.10 1.88
N MET A 84 1.99 0.47 3.08
CA MET A 84 1.53 -0.28 4.23
C MET A 84 0.02 -0.51 4.18
N GLY A 85 -0.38 -1.61 4.80
CA GLY A 85 -1.76 -1.93 5.06
C GLY A 85 -1.86 -3.24 5.79
N ILE A 86 -2.94 -3.40 6.54
CA ILE A 86 -3.32 -4.69 7.12
C ILE A 86 -4.55 -5.20 6.36
N LEU A 87 -4.54 -6.46 5.96
CA LEU A 87 -5.70 -7.08 5.32
C LEU A 87 -6.72 -7.53 6.35
N LEU A 88 -6.26 -8.05 7.50
CA LEU A 88 -7.12 -8.55 8.57
C LEU A 88 -6.61 -8.00 9.91
N GLU A 89 -7.51 -7.33 10.63
CA GLU A 89 -7.31 -6.93 12.02
C GLU A 89 -7.19 -8.15 12.94
N ALA A 90 -6.63 -7.94 14.13
CA ALA A 90 -6.36 -9.02 15.08
C ALA A 90 -7.64 -9.75 15.55
N ASP A 91 -8.77 -9.06 15.69
CA ASP A 91 -10.05 -9.68 16.08
C ASP A 91 -10.52 -10.72 15.05
N TYR A 92 -10.39 -10.42 13.75
CA TYR A 92 -10.73 -11.38 12.69
C TYR A 92 -9.81 -12.62 12.74
N LYS A 93 -8.52 -12.41 12.96
CA LYS A 93 -7.56 -13.51 13.15
C LYS A 93 -7.88 -14.32 14.42
N GLY A 94 -8.33 -13.65 15.47
CA GLY A 94 -8.74 -14.27 16.73
C GLY A 94 -9.92 -15.23 16.55
N VAL A 95 -10.94 -14.83 15.80
CA VAL A 95 -12.09 -15.69 15.46
C VAL A 95 -11.65 -16.91 14.66
N VAL A 96 -10.86 -16.71 13.59
CA VAL A 96 -10.40 -17.81 12.73
C VAL A 96 -9.48 -18.78 13.47
N GLN A 97 -8.70 -18.29 14.44
CA GLN A 97 -7.81 -19.11 15.27
C GLN A 97 -8.49 -19.71 16.51
N GLY A 98 -9.79 -19.46 16.72
CA GLY A 98 -10.52 -19.91 17.91
C GLY A 98 -10.09 -19.25 19.22
N ARG A 99 -9.37 -18.11 19.15
CA ARG A 99 -8.87 -17.35 20.30
C ARG A 99 -9.86 -16.31 20.82
N GLU A 100 -10.85 -15.94 20.02
CA GLU A 100 -11.98 -15.10 20.43
C GLU A 100 -13.30 -15.85 20.23
N PRO A 101 -14.33 -15.59 21.07
CA PRO A 101 -15.67 -16.10 20.83
C PRO A 101 -16.19 -15.62 19.47
N ILE A 102 -16.76 -16.54 18.68
CA ILE A 102 -17.13 -16.29 17.27
C ILE A 102 -18.05 -15.08 17.13
N LEU A 103 -19.07 -14.96 17.98
CA LEU A 103 -20.05 -13.86 17.91
C LEU A 103 -19.43 -12.51 18.23
N SER A 104 -18.68 -12.40 19.34
CA SER A 104 -18.10 -11.12 19.77
C SER A 104 -16.93 -10.68 18.89
N GLY A 105 -16.11 -11.61 18.42
CA GLY A 105 -15.02 -11.30 17.50
C GLY A 105 -15.51 -10.89 16.11
N LEU A 106 -16.60 -11.48 15.60
CA LEU A 106 -17.24 -11.01 14.37
C LEU A 106 -17.88 -9.63 14.55
N GLN A 107 -18.59 -9.39 15.66
CA GLN A 107 -19.12 -8.06 15.98
C GLN A 107 -18.02 -6.98 15.99
N LYS A 108 -16.88 -7.25 16.63
CA LYS A 108 -15.73 -6.35 16.62
C LYS A 108 -15.12 -6.19 15.22
N ALA A 109 -14.94 -7.28 14.47
CA ALA A 109 -14.33 -7.24 13.14
C ALA A 109 -15.16 -6.41 12.14
N PHE A 110 -16.49 -6.48 12.25
CA PHE A 110 -17.44 -5.80 11.38
C PHE A 110 -18.04 -4.51 11.98
N ALA A 111 -17.49 -3.99 13.08
CA ALA A 111 -17.87 -2.68 13.61
C ALA A 111 -17.75 -1.59 12.54
N ALA A 112 -18.59 -0.56 12.60
CA ALA A 112 -18.61 0.52 11.59
C ALA A 112 -17.37 1.43 11.64
N SER A 113 -16.74 1.54 12.82
CA SER A 113 -15.47 2.23 13.04
C SER A 113 -14.72 1.62 14.23
N LYS A 114 -13.41 1.81 14.26
CA LYS A 114 -12.55 1.55 15.41
C LYS A 114 -11.66 2.76 15.75
N PRO A 115 -11.22 2.89 17.01
CA PRO A 115 -10.18 3.82 17.39
C PRO A 115 -8.94 3.72 16.48
N GLY A 116 -8.56 4.86 15.91
CA GLY A 116 -7.26 5.06 15.28
C GLY A 116 -6.26 5.65 16.28
N SER A 117 -5.75 6.83 15.96
CA SER A 117 -4.85 7.62 16.79
C SER A 117 -5.47 8.96 17.22
N GLN A 118 -4.65 9.88 17.75
CA GLN A 118 -5.03 11.30 17.80
C GLN A 118 -5.31 11.83 16.38
N ASP A 119 -6.01 12.97 16.25
CA ASP A 119 -6.23 13.56 14.92
C ASP A 119 -4.88 13.85 14.27
N PRO A 120 -4.52 13.14 13.17
CA PRO A 120 -3.22 13.32 12.55
C PRO A 120 -3.00 14.75 12.06
N LEU A 121 -4.07 15.47 11.69
CA LEU A 121 -3.98 16.84 11.20
C LEU A 121 -3.63 17.87 12.28
N GLN A 122 -3.91 17.57 13.55
CA GLN A 122 -3.58 18.44 14.68
C GLN A 122 -2.22 18.12 15.31
N ARG A 123 -1.55 17.10 14.78
CA ARG A 123 -0.27 16.62 15.27
C ARG A 123 0.84 17.63 15.00
N ARG A 124 1.74 17.80 15.97
CA ARG A 124 2.96 18.58 15.74
C ARG A 124 3.94 17.81 14.87
N GLU A 125 4.79 18.53 14.15
CA GLU A 125 5.87 17.93 13.40
C GLU A 125 6.70 16.99 14.29
N GLY A 126 6.94 15.76 13.81
CA GLY A 126 7.76 14.80 14.54
C GLY A 126 7.06 14.10 15.73
N GLU A 127 5.83 14.48 16.07
CA GLU A 127 5.10 13.85 17.19
C GLU A 127 4.64 12.42 16.82
N PRO A 128 4.82 11.42 17.71
CA PRO A 128 4.37 10.05 17.45
C PRO A 128 2.85 9.90 17.39
N LEU A 129 2.36 8.97 16.56
CA LEU A 129 0.96 8.53 16.60
C LEU A 129 0.71 7.66 17.83
N GLN A 130 -0.24 8.08 18.65
CA GLN A 130 -0.65 7.39 19.87
C GLN A 130 -1.77 6.40 19.55
N VAL A 131 -1.53 5.12 19.79
CA VAL A 131 -2.53 4.07 19.59
C VAL A 131 -3.64 4.21 20.64
N LYS A 132 -4.87 4.49 20.21
CA LYS A 132 -6.02 4.63 21.13
C LYS A 132 -6.70 3.30 21.46
N GLU A 133 -6.40 2.24 20.71
CA GLU A 133 -6.94 0.91 21.01
C GLU A 133 -6.38 0.36 22.32
N ARG A 134 -7.28 -0.14 23.19
CA ARG A 134 -6.95 -0.55 24.57
C ARG A 134 -5.98 -1.72 24.64
N ASN A 135 -5.93 -2.53 23.59
CA ASN A 135 -5.09 -3.72 23.48
C ASN A 135 -3.83 -3.48 22.62
N GLY A 136 -3.58 -2.23 22.19
CA GLY A 136 -2.45 -1.88 21.33
C GLY A 136 -2.51 -2.52 19.93
N GLN A 137 -3.67 -3.03 19.52
CA GLN A 137 -3.82 -3.65 18.22
C GLN A 137 -3.85 -2.60 17.11
N PHE A 138 -3.32 -2.99 15.95
CA PHE A 138 -3.41 -2.18 14.75
C PHE A 138 -4.81 -2.29 14.12
N THR A 139 -5.48 -1.15 13.99
CA THR A 139 -6.76 -0.99 13.29
C THR A 139 -6.55 -0.52 11.86
N TYR A 140 -7.58 -0.66 11.02
CA TYR A 140 -7.55 -0.07 9.69
C TYR A 140 -7.41 1.45 9.74
N GLU A 141 -8.06 2.10 10.69
CA GLU A 141 -8.01 3.54 10.91
C GLU A 141 -6.58 3.99 11.22
N LEU A 142 -5.89 3.31 12.13
CA LEU A 142 -4.50 3.61 12.46
C LEU A 142 -3.55 3.33 11.28
N MET A 143 -3.63 2.13 10.70
CA MET A 143 -2.65 1.67 9.72
C MET A 143 -2.89 2.21 8.31
N ASN A 144 -4.13 2.28 7.86
CA ASN A 144 -4.44 2.69 6.49
C ASN A 144 -4.58 4.22 6.40
N ARG A 145 -5.25 4.86 7.37
CA ARG A 145 -5.55 6.30 7.32
C ARG A 145 -4.51 7.11 8.07
N ASP A 146 -4.41 6.93 9.38
CA ASP A 146 -3.66 7.86 10.23
C ASP A 146 -2.15 7.81 9.91
N SER A 147 -1.58 6.61 9.73
CA SER A 147 -0.17 6.48 9.34
C SER A 147 0.14 7.04 7.93
N ALA A 148 -0.84 7.08 7.03
CA ALA A 148 -0.68 7.64 5.70
C ALA A 148 -0.70 9.17 5.73
N VAL A 149 -1.67 9.76 6.45
CA VAL A 149 -1.74 11.21 6.66
C VAL A 149 -0.50 11.70 7.40
N ALA A 150 -0.10 10.98 8.45
CA ALA A 150 1.12 11.20 9.21
C ALA A 150 2.37 11.28 8.34
N LEU A 151 2.58 10.29 7.48
CA LEU A 151 3.76 10.23 6.63
C LEU A 151 3.68 11.31 5.53
N ALA A 152 2.50 11.61 5.01
CA ALA A 152 2.31 12.69 4.04
C ALA A 152 2.66 14.07 4.62
N GLN A 153 2.30 14.33 5.89
CA GLN A 153 2.71 15.55 6.59
C GLN A 153 4.24 15.64 6.72
N GLU A 154 4.89 14.56 7.16
CA GLU A 154 6.36 14.57 7.26
C GLU A 154 7.04 14.63 5.87
N THR A 155 6.42 14.09 4.83
CA THR A 155 6.88 14.21 3.44
C THR A 155 6.87 15.68 3.00
N LEU A 156 5.80 16.42 3.33
CA LEU A 156 5.70 17.85 3.06
C LEU A 156 6.72 18.66 3.89
N ASN A 157 6.84 18.37 5.19
CA ASN A 157 7.78 19.06 6.09
C ASN A 157 9.25 18.88 5.65
N GLU A 158 9.60 17.70 5.14
CA GLU A 158 10.94 17.39 4.60
C GLU A 158 11.11 17.82 3.13
N HIS A 159 10.15 18.60 2.59
CA HIS A 159 10.19 19.18 1.25
C HIS A 159 10.34 18.15 0.12
N VAL A 160 9.86 16.92 0.34
CA VAL A 160 9.86 15.89 -0.69
C VAL A 160 8.73 16.20 -1.69
N PRO A 161 9.02 16.29 -3.00
CA PRO A 161 8.06 16.84 -3.96
C PRO A 161 6.90 15.91 -4.30
N THR A 162 6.98 14.61 -4.02
CA THR A 162 5.95 13.63 -4.42
C THR A 162 5.64 12.64 -3.31
N PHE A 163 4.36 12.44 -3.05
CA PHE A 163 3.84 11.40 -2.17
C PHE A 163 2.91 10.46 -2.93
N LEU A 164 3.13 9.16 -2.79
CA LEU A 164 2.30 8.14 -3.40
C LEU A 164 1.74 7.21 -2.34
N TYR A 165 0.43 7.00 -2.36
CA TYR A 165 -0.26 6.14 -1.42
C TYR A 165 -0.92 4.95 -2.14
N ILE A 166 -0.66 3.75 -1.65
CA ILE A 166 -1.31 2.53 -2.12
C ILE A 166 -2.67 2.39 -1.44
N SER A 167 -3.70 2.77 -2.18
CA SER A 167 -5.09 2.55 -1.84
C SER A 167 -5.59 1.20 -2.42
N ALA A 168 -6.90 0.99 -2.45
CA ALA A 168 -7.54 -0.19 -3.01
C ALA A 168 -8.71 0.21 -3.92
N ALA A 169 -8.83 -0.40 -5.10
CA ALA A 169 -10.06 -0.39 -5.90
C ALA A 169 -11.04 -1.44 -5.37
N SER A 170 -10.50 -2.58 -4.95
CA SER A 170 -11.21 -3.75 -4.46
C SER A 170 -10.48 -4.35 -3.26
N GLY A 171 -11.24 -4.95 -2.34
CA GLY A 171 -10.71 -5.79 -1.27
C GLY A 171 -10.68 -7.26 -1.69
N ALA A 172 -9.89 -8.08 -0.99
CA ALA A 172 -10.02 -9.52 -1.06
C ALA A 172 -11.44 -9.96 -0.63
N PRO A 173 -11.91 -11.16 -1.04
CA PRO A 173 -13.19 -11.70 -0.57
C PRO A 173 -13.32 -11.61 0.95
N VAL A 174 -14.52 -11.26 1.44
CA VAL A 174 -14.87 -11.22 2.87
C VAL A 174 -14.21 -10.08 3.67
N LEU A 175 -13.45 -9.18 3.03
CA LEU A 175 -12.91 -8.01 3.74
C LEU A 175 -14.03 -7.04 4.16
N PRO A 176 -14.03 -6.54 5.41
CA PRO A 176 -14.97 -5.51 5.84
C PRO A 176 -14.85 -4.25 4.99
N SER A 177 -15.97 -3.54 4.77
CA SER A 177 -15.99 -2.26 4.05
C SER A 177 -14.98 -1.24 4.61
N ARG A 178 -14.76 -1.26 5.92
CA ARG A 178 -13.76 -0.43 6.63
C ARG A 178 -12.37 -0.50 6.03
N TYR A 179 -11.96 -1.64 5.47
CA TYR A 179 -10.68 -1.77 4.80
C TYR A 179 -10.55 -0.77 3.63
N ILE A 180 -11.60 -0.63 2.82
CA ILE A 180 -11.61 0.27 1.66
C ILE A 180 -11.90 1.71 2.11
N THR A 181 -12.87 1.92 3.01
CA THR A 181 -13.26 3.28 3.41
C THR A 181 -12.14 4.02 4.11
N THR A 182 -11.39 3.37 5.00
CA THR A 182 -10.22 3.99 5.67
C THR A 182 -9.12 4.39 4.69
N LYS A 183 -8.88 3.60 3.65
CA LYS A 183 -7.96 3.96 2.56
C LYS A 183 -8.47 5.17 1.77
N ARG A 184 -9.78 5.23 1.49
CA ARG A 184 -10.41 6.37 0.80
C ARG A 184 -10.41 7.65 1.64
N GLU A 185 -10.62 7.54 2.95
CA GLU A 185 -10.49 8.66 3.88
C GLU A 185 -9.09 9.26 3.84
N ALA A 186 -8.05 8.42 3.79
CA ALA A 186 -6.67 8.88 3.66
C ALA A 186 -6.46 9.72 2.38
N GLU A 187 -6.96 9.24 1.23
CA GLU A 187 -6.90 9.98 -0.04
C GLU A 187 -7.56 11.35 0.08
N SER A 188 -8.78 11.39 0.60
CA SER A 188 -9.55 12.63 0.75
C SER A 188 -8.87 13.62 1.69
N ILE A 189 -8.33 13.15 2.81
CA ILE A 189 -7.62 14.00 3.77
C ILE A 189 -6.36 14.57 3.15
N ILE A 190 -5.51 13.73 2.54
CA ILE A 190 -4.25 14.17 1.93
C ILE A 190 -4.53 15.16 0.80
N ALA A 191 -5.46 14.85 -0.10
CA ALA A 191 -5.81 15.73 -1.22
C ALA A 191 -6.39 17.08 -0.77
N ALA A 192 -7.22 17.08 0.27
CA ALA A 192 -7.88 18.30 0.74
C ALA A 192 -7.01 19.16 1.67
N LYS A 193 -6.10 18.55 2.43
CA LYS A 193 -5.34 19.23 3.49
C LYS A 193 -3.88 19.49 3.14
N LEU A 194 -3.32 18.76 2.16
CA LEU A 194 -1.94 18.91 1.70
C LEU A 194 -1.90 19.20 0.18
N PRO A 195 -2.57 20.25 -0.31
CA PRO A 195 -2.70 20.51 -1.76
C PRO A 195 -1.38 20.85 -2.45
N GLU A 196 -0.38 21.32 -1.70
CA GLU A 196 0.96 21.62 -2.21
C GLU A 196 1.77 20.36 -2.52
N LEU A 197 1.44 19.24 -1.86
CA LEU A 197 2.10 17.96 -2.05
C LEU A 197 1.51 17.27 -3.28
N ARG A 198 2.33 17.05 -4.31
CA ARG A 198 1.93 16.23 -5.46
C ARG A 198 1.62 14.81 -4.96
N SER A 199 0.33 14.51 -4.88
CA SER A 199 -0.17 13.26 -4.31
C SER A 199 -0.72 12.35 -5.41
N VAL A 200 -0.32 11.08 -5.39
CA VAL A 200 -0.80 10.02 -6.28
C VAL A 200 -1.45 8.91 -5.45
N PHE A 201 -2.68 8.54 -5.77
CA PHE A 201 -3.42 7.51 -5.04
C PHE A 201 -3.66 6.29 -5.93
N VAL A 202 -2.88 5.22 -5.73
CA VAL A 202 -2.98 4.01 -6.55
C VAL A 202 -4.08 3.12 -5.99
N ARG A 203 -5.24 3.06 -6.65
CA ARG A 203 -6.36 2.22 -6.25
C ARG A 203 -6.15 0.81 -6.80
N ALA A 204 -5.21 0.09 -6.20
CA ALA A 204 -4.82 -1.24 -6.69
C ALA A 204 -5.98 -2.25 -6.58
N PRO A 205 -6.19 -3.11 -7.59
CA PRO A 205 -7.09 -4.25 -7.46
C PRO A 205 -6.46 -5.35 -6.60
N PHE A 206 -7.13 -6.50 -6.48
CA PHE A 206 -6.52 -7.68 -5.89
C PHE A 206 -5.22 -8.04 -6.62
N MET A 207 -4.15 -8.27 -5.86
CA MET A 207 -2.83 -8.61 -6.39
C MET A 207 -2.49 -10.07 -6.10
N TYR A 208 -1.89 -10.75 -7.08
CA TYR A 208 -1.47 -12.14 -6.96
C TYR A 208 -0.01 -12.34 -7.34
N ASP A 209 0.57 -13.42 -6.82
CA ASP A 209 1.94 -13.85 -7.10
C ASP A 209 2.16 -15.30 -6.66
N GLU A 210 3.12 -15.99 -7.28
CA GLU A 210 3.47 -17.36 -6.92
C GLU A 210 4.10 -17.47 -5.52
N SER A 211 4.77 -16.43 -5.03
CA SER A 211 5.26 -16.37 -3.64
C SER A 211 4.14 -16.48 -2.61
N ARG A 212 2.88 -16.20 -3.03
CA ARG A 212 1.69 -16.31 -2.19
C ARG A 212 0.68 -17.24 -2.86
N LYS A 213 0.96 -18.55 -2.82
CA LYS A 213 0.15 -19.60 -3.43
C LYS A 213 -1.36 -19.50 -3.15
N PHE A 214 -1.75 -19.03 -1.95
CA PHE A 214 -3.17 -18.83 -1.59
C PHE A 214 -3.88 -17.76 -2.46
N THR A 215 -3.13 -16.86 -3.09
CA THR A 215 -3.68 -15.81 -3.97
C THR A 215 -4.05 -16.31 -5.36
N LEU A 216 -3.45 -17.42 -5.83
CA LEU A 216 -3.62 -17.90 -7.20
C LEU A 216 -5.06 -18.39 -7.49
N PRO A 217 -5.69 -19.22 -6.63
CA PRO A 217 -7.08 -19.65 -6.87
C PRO A 217 -8.06 -18.47 -6.85
N ILE A 218 -7.80 -17.48 -5.98
CA ILE A 218 -8.61 -16.27 -5.87
C ILE A 218 -8.47 -15.42 -7.14
N ALA A 219 -7.24 -15.28 -7.65
CA ALA A 219 -6.98 -14.55 -8.88
C ALA A 219 -7.66 -15.23 -10.10
N LEU A 220 -7.59 -16.56 -10.20
CA LEU A 220 -8.29 -17.30 -11.25
C LEU A 220 -9.80 -17.03 -11.22
N GLY A 221 -10.41 -17.11 -10.03
CA GLY A 221 -11.82 -16.76 -9.85
C GLY A 221 -12.12 -15.31 -10.25
N GLY A 222 -11.27 -14.38 -9.87
CA GLY A 222 -11.37 -12.96 -10.25
C GLY A 222 -11.28 -12.72 -11.76
N PHE A 223 -10.38 -13.42 -12.47
CA PHE A 223 -10.29 -13.34 -13.92
C PHE A 223 -11.55 -13.84 -14.61
N VAL A 224 -12.06 -15.00 -14.19
CA VAL A 224 -13.32 -15.55 -14.73
C VAL A 224 -14.47 -14.57 -14.47
N GLY A 225 -14.58 -14.05 -13.25
CA GLY A 225 -15.60 -13.07 -12.88
C GLY A 225 -15.52 -11.80 -13.71
N SER A 226 -14.32 -11.23 -13.92
CA SER A 226 -14.16 -9.99 -14.69
C SER A 226 -14.53 -10.15 -16.16
N GLN A 227 -14.21 -11.30 -16.76
CA GLN A 227 -14.56 -11.59 -18.16
C GLN A 227 -16.07 -11.73 -18.34
N VAL A 228 -16.74 -12.42 -17.41
CA VAL A 228 -18.20 -12.56 -17.43
C VAL A 228 -18.88 -11.20 -17.27
N ASN A 229 -18.37 -10.33 -16.39
CA ASN A 229 -18.93 -8.99 -16.22
C ASN A 229 -18.73 -8.09 -17.43
N ALA A 230 -17.54 -8.13 -18.04
CA ALA A 230 -17.26 -7.39 -19.27
C ALA A 230 -18.24 -7.80 -20.39
N LEU A 231 -18.51 -9.11 -20.52
CA LEU A 231 -19.47 -9.65 -21.49
C LEU A 231 -20.92 -9.25 -21.19
N LEU A 232 -21.29 -9.13 -19.92
CA LEU A 232 -22.61 -8.69 -19.48
C LEU A 232 -22.77 -7.17 -19.40
N GLY A 233 -21.80 -6.40 -19.93
CA GLY A 233 -21.85 -4.94 -19.97
C GLY A 233 -21.80 -4.29 -18.58
N ASN A 234 -20.94 -4.79 -17.70
CA ASN A 234 -20.74 -4.30 -16.32
C ASN A 234 -21.97 -4.42 -15.41
N ARG A 235 -22.94 -5.27 -15.77
CA ARG A 235 -24.16 -5.49 -14.97
C ARG A 235 -23.93 -6.22 -13.65
N LEU A 236 -22.76 -6.80 -13.42
CA LEU A 236 -22.41 -7.51 -12.19
C LEU A 236 -21.62 -6.64 -11.20
N ASP A 237 -21.46 -5.34 -11.45
CA ASP A 237 -20.77 -4.42 -10.52
C ASP A 237 -21.41 -4.40 -9.11
N PHE A 238 -22.71 -4.72 -9.01
CA PHE A 238 -23.42 -4.86 -7.72
C PHE A 238 -22.99 -6.10 -6.90
N LEU A 239 -22.35 -7.11 -7.54
CA LEU A 239 -21.74 -8.26 -6.83
C LEU A 239 -20.43 -7.89 -6.14
N GLY A 240 -20.02 -6.62 -6.20
CA GLY A 240 -18.92 -6.07 -5.42
C GLY A 240 -17.54 -6.34 -6.02
N SER A 241 -16.52 -6.18 -5.18
CA SER A 241 -15.09 -6.17 -5.51
C SER A 241 -14.53 -7.46 -6.16
N MET A 242 -15.33 -8.51 -6.31
CA MET A 242 -14.96 -9.79 -6.95
C MET A 242 -14.86 -9.72 -8.47
N VAL A 243 -15.31 -8.61 -9.06
CA VAL A 243 -15.49 -8.50 -10.51
C VAL A 243 -14.38 -7.68 -11.18
N THR A 244 -13.49 -7.08 -10.38
CA THR A 244 -12.34 -6.32 -10.88
C THR A 244 -11.21 -7.28 -11.28
N LYS A 245 -10.67 -7.11 -12.49
CA LYS A 245 -9.51 -7.87 -13.00
C LYS A 245 -8.34 -7.82 -11.99
N PRO A 246 -7.86 -8.97 -11.48
CA PRO A 246 -6.72 -9.01 -10.57
C PRO A 246 -5.42 -8.79 -11.33
N PHE A 247 -4.43 -8.13 -10.70
CA PHE A 247 -3.14 -7.82 -11.32
C PHE A 247 -2.01 -8.63 -10.68
N GLN A 248 -0.99 -8.95 -11.48
CA GLN A 248 0.25 -9.46 -10.92
C GLN A 248 0.92 -8.35 -10.11
N VAL A 249 1.51 -8.71 -8.96
CA VAL A 249 2.12 -7.72 -8.05
C VAL A 249 3.26 -6.94 -8.70
N ASP A 250 4.06 -7.57 -9.57
CA ASP A 250 5.14 -6.91 -10.32
C ASP A 250 4.58 -5.81 -11.25
N THR A 251 3.46 -6.07 -11.95
CA THR A 251 2.76 -5.08 -12.80
C THR A 251 2.36 -3.83 -12.02
N VAL A 252 1.88 -3.98 -10.80
CA VAL A 252 1.53 -2.83 -9.94
C VAL A 252 2.78 -2.08 -9.50
N GLY A 253 3.86 -2.79 -9.16
CA GLY A 253 5.16 -2.18 -8.82
C GLY A 253 5.76 -1.36 -9.96
N GLU A 254 5.64 -1.84 -11.20
CA GLU A 254 6.05 -1.11 -12.41
C GLU A 254 5.19 0.14 -12.66
N ALA A 255 3.86 0.02 -12.53
CA ALA A 255 2.94 1.13 -12.68
C ALA A 255 3.18 2.23 -11.64
N VAL A 256 3.50 1.85 -10.39
CA VAL A 256 3.86 2.80 -9.32
C VAL A 256 5.09 3.62 -9.71
N MET A 257 6.16 2.97 -10.15
CA MET A 257 7.37 3.69 -10.54
C MET A 257 7.17 4.56 -11.79
N GLU A 258 6.34 4.12 -12.74
CA GLU A 258 5.99 4.96 -13.89
C GLU A 258 5.16 6.18 -13.48
N ALA A 259 4.26 6.04 -12.50
CA ALA A 259 3.50 7.15 -11.95
C ALA A 259 4.40 8.17 -11.23
N LEU A 260 5.44 7.70 -10.53
CA LEU A 260 6.42 8.57 -9.88
C LEU A 260 7.28 9.33 -10.90
N ASP A 261 7.71 8.67 -11.97
CA ASP A 261 8.52 9.28 -13.03
C ASP A 261 7.74 10.30 -13.89
N ASP A 262 6.45 10.06 -14.14
CA ASP A 262 5.62 10.91 -14.99
C ASP A 262 5.01 12.08 -14.19
N GLU A 263 5.63 13.25 -14.25
CA GLU A 263 5.23 14.46 -13.49
C GLU A 263 3.77 14.91 -13.70
N SER A 264 3.16 14.52 -14.82
CA SER A 264 1.77 14.85 -15.11
C SER A 264 0.76 14.03 -14.29
N VAL A 265 1.19 12.90 -13.73
CA VAL A 265 0.32 11.98 -12.99
C VAL A 265 0.09 12.51 -11.57
N ARG A 266 -1.19 12.70 -11.22
CA ARG A 266 -1.66 13.17 -9.91
C ARG A 266 -3.07 12.66 -9.63
N GLY A 267 -3.43 12.62 -8.35
CA GLY A 267 -4.74 12.18 -7.90
C GLY A 267 -4.94 10.67 -7.99
N ALA A 268 -6.20 10.25 -8.02
CA ALA A 268 -6.59 8.85 -7.96
C ALA A 268 -6.38 8.12 -9.29
N LEU A 269 -5.68 6.99 -9.23
CA LEU A 269 -5.45 6.08 -10.35
C LEU A 269 -6.35 4.86 -10.20
N GLY A 270 -7.32 4.73 -11.10
CA GLY A 270 -8.13 3.52 -11.25
C GLY A 270 -7.39 2.40 -11.98
N VAL A 271 -8.02 1.24 -12.07
CA VAL A 271 -7.47 0.00 -12.63
C VAL A 271 -6.95 0.20 -14.06
N GLU A 272 -7.73 0.85 -14.92
CA GLU A 272 -7.36 1.12 -16.31
C GLU A 272 -6.08 1.97 -16.42
N LYS A 273 -5.96 3.00 -15.57
CA LYS A 273 -4.79 3.88 -15.58
C LYS A 273 -3.55 3.15 -15.06
N ILE A 274 -3.71 2.26 -14.08
CA ILE A 274 -2.62 1.40 -13.58
C ILE A 274 -2.13 0.48 -14.71
N GLU A 275 -3.03 -0.17 -15.44
CA GLU A 275 -2.69 -1.05 -16.58
C GLU A 275 -1.98 -0.28 -17.70
N ALA A 276 -2.45 0.92 -18.03
CA ALA A 276 -1.81 1.79 -19.01
C ALA A 276 -0.39 2.20 -18.60
N LEU A 277 -0.18 2.54 -17.32
CA LEU A 277 1.14 2.89 -16.78
C LEU A 277 2.10 1.68 -16.75
N ALA A 278 1.61 0.50 -16.38
CA ALA A 278 2.41 -0.73 -16.45
C ALA A 278 2.82 -1.04 -17.90
N THR A 279 1.89 -0.94 -18.84
CA THR A 279 2.18 -1.14 -20.27
C THR A 279 3.23 -0.15 -20.78
N LYS A 280 3.15 1.12 -20.35
CA LYS A 280 4.14 2.15 -20.66
C LYS A 280 5.51 1.81 -20.08
N ALA A 281 5.57 1.34 -18.83
CA ALA A 281 6.81 0.91 -18.18
C ALA A 281 7.47 -0.26 -18.93
N TRP A 282 6.68 -1.27 -19.29
CA TRP A 282 7.15 -2.44 -20.05
C TRP A 282 7.69 -2.06 -21.43
N ARG A 283 7.02 -1.15 -22.14
CA ARG A 283 7.53 -0.67 -23.45
C ARG A 283 8.87 0.04 -23.31
N LYS A 284 9.12 0.76 -22.22
CA LYS A 284 10.40 1.44 -21.96
C LYS A 284 11.53 0.48 -21.65
N SER A 285 11.27 -0.70 -21.07
CA SER A 285 12.32 -1.68 -20.77
C SER A 285 12.74 -2.52 -21.98
N MET A 286 11.98 -2.45 -23.09
CA MET A 286 12.29 -3.12 -24.36
C MET A 286 13.13 -2.26 -25.32
N LEU A 287 13.27 -0.96 -25.05
CA LEU A 287 14.03 0.00 -25.84
C LEU A 287 15.40 0.23 -25.19
#